data_AF-A0A6J1VSJ3-F1
#
_entry.id   AF-A0A6J1VSJ3-F1
#
_cell.length_a   1.000
_cell.length_b   1.000
_cell.length_c   1.000
_cell.angle_alpha   90.00
_cell.angle_beta   90.00
_cell.angle_gamma   90.00
#
_symmetry.space_group_name_H-M   'P 1'
#
loop_
_entity.id
_entity.type
_entity.pdbx_description
1 polymer ?
#
loop_
_entity_poly.entity_id
_entity_poly.type
_entity_poly.pdbx_seq_one_letter_code
_entity_poly.pdbx_strand_id
1 'polypeptide(L)'
;MGLRESPYSSRVLGGLDTTMRALLFPGYWLANEVLALQRCTGEKPRCAPYGLEVAVRGPLLLLLLLLYSPVSLLALLLWLPLQGARRPFAYQHTPGRARPEAWALPGPARTLRLLSGNVCLLPEGLAKFSNVWRTQWRARHIGQSLAQAAQCSTPCAPTGAPNGLAMPHGLPGGPAAVLGHPWGDPVVTVELLPVEEVGAVAGEANGPGEIAVRCPPNLDLLCLQEVFDLRASAHLRHFLAPQFEHIIHDVGTYGLQGCSALKLLNSGLFLASRYPLLAVEFHCYPNATGEDALCAKGLLCVQVQLGACQGRRVIGYLNCTHLQAPEADGPIRHEQLNLSLRWTQLFQDSHAQPGDVVAFDIFCGDLNFDTCSPGDAMEQGHEIFSRYIDPCRLGPCQDEPWAIGTLMNPLRIYDEAVATPESLKRTLENPEERRKYLAGPLQAEGSANLLATWHKGRRIDYTLYRQHWRPGHLKTAVEKVFFFTQLATCSDHLPVGLQLLVSSEVEPEAPARKDPL
;
A
#
# COMPACT_ATOMS: atom_id res chain seq x y z
N MET A 1 15.50 -11.48 -19.89
CA MET A 1 14.31 -11.46 -20.76
C MET A 1 13.42 -10.30 -20.32
N GLY A 2 12.83 -9.53 -21.24
CA GLY A 2 11.95 -8.42 -20.85
C GLY A 2 10.62 -8.89 -20.25
N LEU A 3 10.06 -8.12 -19.31
CA LEU A 3 8.71 -8.34 -18.79
C LEU A 3 7.68 -8.17 -19.90
N ARG A 4 6.64 -9.01 -19.89
CA ARG A 4 5.58 -8.97 -20.92
C ARG A 4 4.32 -8.37 -20.35
N GLU A 5 3.73 -7.45 -21.10
CA GLU A 5 2.52 -6.75 -20.65
C GLU A 5 1.29 -7.66 -20.62
N SER A 6 1.15 -8.54 -21.62
CA SER A 6 0.02 -9.48 -21.67
C SER A 6 0.23 -10.65 -20.71
N PRO A 7 -0.80 -11.02 -19.91
CA PRO A 7 -0.75 -12.21 -19.07
C PRO A 7 -0.78 -13.51 -19.89
N TYR A 8 -1.05 -13.46 -21.20
CA TYR A 8 -1.07 -14.64 -22.07
C TYR A 8 0.02 -14.57 -23.14
N SER A 9 0.45 -15.74 -23.61
CA SER A 9 1.45 -15.86 -24.69
C SER A 9 0.89 -15.52 -26.08
N SER A 10 -0.43 -15.61 -26.27
CA SER A 10 -1.11 -15.34 -27.54
C SER A 10 -2.34 -14.46 -27.35
N ARG A 11 -2.66 -13.69 -28.40
CA ARG A 11 -3.87 -12.84 -28.42
C ARG A 11 -5.17 -13.66 -28.41
N VAL A 12 -5.14 -14.88 -28.96
CA VAL A 12 -6.30 -15.78 -28.96
C VAL A 12 -6.66 -16.19 -27.54
N LEU A 13 -5.67 -16.62 -26.74
CA LEU A 13 -5.88 -16.97 -25.33
C LEU A 13 -6.38 -15.77 -24.53
N GLY A 14 -5.78 -14.59 -24.74
CA GLY A 14 -6.25 -13.35 -24.11
C GLY A 14 -7.68 -12.97 -24.52
N GLY A 15 -8.05 -13.16 -25.78
CA GLY A 15 -9.41 -12.94 -26.28
C GLY A 15 -10.42 -13.90 -25.64
N LEU A 16 -10.09 -15.19 -25.57
CA LEU A 16 -10.91 -16.20 -24.91
C LEU A 16 -11.11 -15.90 -23.42
N ASP A 17 -10.04 -15.56 -22.70
CA ASP A 17 -10.14 -15.16 -21.28
C ASP A 17 -11.04 -13.93 -21.11
N THR A 18 -10.90 -12.94 -21.98
CA THR A 18 -11.75 -11.74 -21.98
C THR A 18 -13.23 -12.10 -22.21
N THR A 19 -13.53 -12.95 -23.19
CA THR A 19 -14.89 -13.42 -23.47
C THR A 19 -15.46 -14.21 -22.29
N MET A 20 -14.69 -15.13 -21.72
CA MET A 20 -15.15 -15.93 -20.58
C MET A 20 -15.38 -15.07 -19.33
N ARG A 21 -14.51 -14.10 -19.04
CA ARG A 21 -14.73 -13.13 -17.95
C ARG A 21 -15.98 -12.28 -18.18
N ALA A 22 -16.24 -11.88 -19.43
CA ALA A 22 -17.46 -11.14 -19.78
C ALA A 22 -18.74 -11.98 -19.56
N LEU A 23 -18.69 -13.29 -19.85
CA LEU A 23 -19.79 -14.22 -19.57
C LEU A 23 -19.92 -14.56 -18.06
N LEU A 24 -18.83 -14.58 -17.31
CA LEU A 24 -18.86 -14.77 -15.85
C LEU A 24 -19.38 -13.53 -15.11
N PHE A 25 -19.18 -12.35 -15.68
CA PHE A 25 -19.39 -11.07 -15.00
C PHE A 25 -20.83 -10.88 -14.46
N PRO A 26 -21.92 -11.18 -15.19
CA PRO A 26 -23.27 -10.98 -14.63
C PRO A 26 -23.55 -11.87 -13.42
N GLY A 27 -23.08 -13.13 -13.43
CA GLY A 27 -23.21 -14.02 -12.27
C GLY A 27 -22.39 -13.54 -11.07
N TYR A 28 -21.14 -13.14 -11.31
CA TYR A 28 -20.29 -12.50 -10.30
C TYR A 28 -20.95 -11.24 -9.72
N TRP A 29 -21.49 -10.37 -10.57
CA TRP A 29 -22.14 -9.14 -10.14
C TRP A 29 -23.39 -9.44 -9.29
N LEU A 30 -24.24 -10.37 -9.71
CA LEU A 30 -25.42 -10.79 -8.94
C LEU A 30 -25.03 -11.36 -7.57
N ALA A 31 -24.02 -12.24 -7.51
CA ALA A 31 -23.51 -12.78 -6.25
C ALA A 31 -22.96 -11.66 -5.33
N ASN A 32 -22.19 -10.73 -5.92
CA ASN A 32 -21.68 -9.57 -5.21
C ASN A 32 -22.82 -8.67 -4.65
N GLU A 33 -23.88 -8.43 -5.42
CA GLU A 33 -25.03 -7.65 -4.95
C GLU A 33 -25.84 -8.36 -3.86
N VAL A 34 -25.94 -9.69 -3.89
CA VAL A 34 -26.56 -10.48 -2.81
C VAL A 34 -25.78 -10.28 -1.51
N LEU A 35 -24.45 -10.42 -1.56
CA LEU A 35 -23.59 -10.16 -0.40
C LEU A 35 -23.66 -8.70 0.05
N ALA A 36 -23.77 -7.75 -0.89
CA ALA A 36 -23.88 -6.33 -0.61
C ALA A 36 -25.24 -5.89 -0.04
N LEU A 37 -26.19 -6.82 0.16
CA LEU A 37 -27.43 -6.52 0.89
C LEU A 37 -27.15 -6.15 2.35
N GLN A 38 -26.07 -6.67 2.95
CA GLN A 38 -25.63 -6.26 4.29
C GLN A 38 -25.32 -4.75 4.35
N ARG A 39 -25.39 -4.14 5.54
CA ARG A 39 -25.11 -2.71 5.73
C ARG A 39 -23.81 -2.46 6.47
N CYS A 40 -23.08 -1.45 6.02
CA CYS A 40 -22.00 -0.85 6.80
C CYS A 40 -22.54 0.20 7.78
N THR A 41 -21.82 0.45 8.88
CA THR A 41 -22.20 1.48 9.88
C THR A 41 -22.15 2.90 9.30
N GLY A 42 -21.39 3.11 8.21
CA GLY A 42 -21.33 4.39 7.50
C GLY A 42 -22.48 4.65 6.51
N GLU A 43 -23.36 3.67 6.26
CA GLU A 43 -24.50 3.87 5.37
C GLU A 43 -25.64 4.63 6.08
N LYS A 44 -26.00 5.80 5.55
CA LYS A 44 -27.13 6.58 6.08
C LYS A 44 -28.45 5.82 5.91
N PRO A 45 -29.38 5.91 6.88
CA PRO A 45 -30.70 5.31 6.75
C PRO A 45 -31.44 5.90 5.53
N ARG A 46 -31.93 5.03 4.65
CA ARG A 46 -32.78 5.40 3.51
C ARG A 46 -34.23 5.60 3.95
N CYS A 47 -35.03 6.26 3.10
CA CYS A 47 -36.46 6.49 3.33
C CYS A 47 -37.26 5.18 3.47
N ALA A 48 -36.85 4.10 2.83
CA ALA A 48 -37.46 2.77 2.98
C ALA A 48 -36.81 1.99 4.15
N PRO A 49 -37.60 1.27 4.96
CA PRO A 49 -37.06 0.43 6.01
C PRO A 49 -36.18 -0.66 5.38
N TYR A 50 -34.98 -0.83 5.94
CA TYR A 50 -33.97 -1.78 5.45
C TYR A 50 -34.52 -3.17 5.17
N GLY A 51 -35.31 -3.70 6.11
CA GLY A 51 -35.89 -5.03 5.98
C GLY A 51 -36.79 -5.19 4.75
N LEU A 52 -37.50 -4.13 4.34
CA LEU A 52 -38.32 -4.16 3.14
C LEU A 52 -37.47 -4.17 1.86
N GLU A 53 -36.38 -3.39 1.83
CA GLU A 53 -35.44 -3.41 0.70
C GLU A 53 -34.85 -4.82 0.53
N VAL A 54 -34.38 -5.44 1.62
CA VAL A 54 -33.83 -6.79 1.60
C VAL A 54 -34.90 -7.83 1.21
N ALA A 55 -36.12 -7.72 1.75
CA ALA A 55 -37.21 -8.66 1.48
C ALA A 55 -37.70 -8.63 0.03
N VAL A 56 -37.58 -7.50 -0.67
CA VAL A 56 -37.96 -7.38 -2.08
C VAL A 56 -36.78 -7.65 -3.00
N ARG A 57 -35.64 -6.98 -2.75
CA ARG A 57 -34.46 -7.04 -3.62
C ARG A 57 -33.73 -8.37 -3.51
N GLY A 58 -33.67 -8.95 -2.31
CA GLY A 58 -32.97 -10.21 -2.05
C GLY A 58 -33.51 -11.38 -2.87
N PRO A 59 -34.80 -11.71 -2.78
CA PRO A 59 -35.39 -12.79 -3.58
C PRO A 59 -35.24 -12.59 -5.09
N LEU A 60 -35.37 -11.34 -5.57
CA LEU A 60 -35.17 -11.01 -6.98
C LEU A 60 -33.72 -11.28 -7.43
N LEU A 61 -32.73 -10.83 -6.66
CA LEU A 61 -31.32 -11.07 -6.96
C LEU A 61 -30.98 -12.56 -6.95
N LEU A 62 -31.50 -13.31 -5.97
CA LEU A 62 -31.32 -14.76 -5.89
C LEU A 62 -31.96 -15.49 -7.08
N LEU A 63 -33.17 -15.10 -7.48
CA LEU A 63 -33.83 -15.67 -8.66
C LEU A 63 -33.01 -15.42 -9.93
N LEU A 64 -32.55 -14.18 -10.14
CA LEU A 64 -31.71 -13.84 -11.29
C LEU A 64 -30.37 -14.61 -11.28
N LEU A 65 -29.75 -14.77 -10.11
CA LEU A 65 -28.52 -15.53 -9.95
C LEU A 65 -28.74 -17.01 -10.29
N LEU A 66 -29.83 -17.60 -9.83
CA LEU A 66 -30.20 -18.99 -10.16
C LEU A 66 -30.45 -19.16 -11.65
N LEU A 67 -31.19 -18.25 -12.28
CA LEU A 67 -31.45 -18.27 -13.73
C LEU A 67 -30.17 -18.12 -14.57
N TYR A 68 -29.20 -17.32 -14.11
CA TYR A 68 -27.93 -17.11 -14.81
C TYR A 68 -26.85 -18.15 -14.48
N SER A 69 -27.04 -18.94 -13.42
CA SER A 69 -26.07 -19.93 -12.94
C SER A 69 -25.62 -20.95 -13.99
N PRO A 70 -26.45 -21.46 -14.94
CA PRO A 70 -25.99 -22.40 -15.95
C PRO A 70 -24.98 -21.77 -16.91
N VAL A 71 -25.19 -20.50 -17.28
CA VAL A 71 -24.26 -19.75 -18.13
C VAL A 71 -22.96 -19.49 -17.39
N SER A 72 -23.04 -19.10 -16.12
CA SER A 72 -21.86 -18.88 -15.27
C SER A 72 -21.06 -20.16 -15.06
N LEU A 73 -21.72 -21.30 -14.86
CA LEU A 73 -21.07 -22.59 -14.71
C LEU A 73 -20.35 -23.01 -15.99
N LEU A 74 -21.00 -22.89 -17.15
CA LEU A 74 -20.38 -23.19 -18.44
C LEU A 74 -19.17 -22.28 -18.68
N ALA A 75 -19.31 -20.98 -18.45
CA ALA A 75 -18.22 -20.02 -18.61
C ALA A 75 -17.07 -20.34 -17.65
N LEU A 76 -17.35 -20.74 -16.40
CA LEU A 76 -16.33 -21.13 -15.41
C LEU A 76 -15.55 -22.37 -15.86
N LEU A 77 -16.26 -23.40 -16.35
CA LEU A 77 -15.64 -24.64 -16.85
C LEU A 77 -14.73 -24.40 -18.05
N LEU A 78 -15.07 -23.42 -18.90
CA LEU A 78 -14.23 -23.01 -20.04
C LEU A 78 -13.09 -22.08 -19.62
N TRP A 79 -13.30 -21.25 -18.59
CA TRP A 79 -12.33 -20.28 -18.09
C TRP A 79 -11.20 -20.94 -17.29
N LEU A 80 -11.50 -21.96 -16.47
CA LEU A 80 -10.53 -22.61 -15.59
C LEU A 80 -9.32 -23.21 -16.34
N PRO A 81 -9.49 -23.97 -17.45
CA PRO A 81 -8.36 -24.46 -18.23
C PRO A 81 -7.49 -23.36 -18.84
N LEU A 82 -8.07 -22.21 -19.21
CA LEU A 82 -7.31 -21.07 -19.73
C LEU A 82 -6.31 -20.55 -18.70
N GLN A 83 -6.65 -20.65 -17.41
CA GLN A 83 -5.78 -20.17 -16.34
C GLN A 83 -4.47 -20.94 -16.26
N GLY A 84 -4.43 -22.22 -16.67
CA GLY A 84 -3.19 -22.98 -16.77
C GLY A 84 -2.16 -22.41 -17.76
N ALA A 85 -2.60 -21.58 -18.71
CA ALA A 85 -1.74 -20.87 -19.67
C ALA A 85 -1.48 -19.40 -19.28
N ARG A 86 -2.08 -18.91 -18.20
CA ARG A 86 -1.94 -17.54 -17.73
C ARG A 86 -0.62 -17.38 -16.97
N ARG A 87 0.06 -16.26 -17.18
CA ARG A 87 1.18 -15.82 -16.34
C ARG A 87 0.66 -15.43 -14.95
N PRO A 88 1.49 -15.51 -13.90
CA PRO A 88 1.05 -15.24 -12.54
C PRO A 88 0.78 -13.74 -12.25
N PHE A 89 1.03 -12.83 -13.18
CA PHE A 89 0.74 -11.41 -13.05
C PHE A 89 0.60 -10.74 -14.42
N ALA A 90 0.01 -9.55 -14.43
CA ALA A 90 0.03 -8.62 -15.55
C ALA A 90 1.00 -7.46 -15.27
N TYR A 91 1.59 -6.92 -16.33
CA TYR A 91 2.55 -5.82 -16.26
C TYR A 91 2.08 -4.67 -17.13
N GLN A 92 2.09 -3.46 -16.59
CA GLN A 92 1.83 -2.24 -17.32
C GLN A 92 3.10 -1.39 -17.30
N HIS A 93 3.62 -1.12 -18.49
CA HIS A 93 4.64 -0.10 -18.70
C HIS A 93 3.96 1.17 -19.21
N THR A 94 4.23 2.31 -18.59
CA THR A 94 3.74 3.60 -19.06
C THR A 94 4.91 4.56 -19.06
N PRO A 95 5.50 4.90 -20.23
CA PRO A 95 6.69 5.74 -20.31
C PRO A 95 6.52 7.01 -19.48
N GLY A 96 7.39 7.20 -18.49
CA GLY A 96 7.25 8.29 -17.53
C GLY A 96 7.39 9.67 -18.19
N ARG A 97 6.70 10.67 -17.63
CA ARG A 97 6.89 12.09 -18.04
C ARG A 97 8.22 12.66 -17.56
N ALA A 98 8.77 12.11 -16.48
CA ALA A 98 10.11 12.37 -15.96
C ALA A 98 10.63 11.08 -15.32
N ARG A 99 11.79 10.59 -15.76
CA ARG A 99 12.44 9.42 -15.13
C ARG A 99 12.99 9.82 -13.75
N PRO A 100 12.93 8.95 -12.74
CA PRO A 100 13.66 9.21 -11.50
C PRO A 100 15.14 9.38 -11.83
N GLU A 101 15.81 10.27 -11.10
CA GLU A 101 17.24 10.50 -11.28
C GLU A 101 17.99 9.21 -10.99
N ALA A 102 18.80 8.75 -11.95
CA ALA A 102 19.59 7.55 -11.76
C ALA A 102 20.56 7.76 -10.60
N TRP A 103 20.64 6.77 -9.71
CA TRP A 103 21.56 6.86 -8.58
C TRP A 103 22.99 6.80 -9.11
N ALA A 104 23.75 7.88 -8.90
CA ALA A 104 25.17 7.97 -9.18
C ALA A 104 25.94 7.88 -7.86
N LEU A 105 26.55 6.72 -7.60
CA LEU A 105 27.33 6.45 -6.39
C LEU A 105 28.78 6.06 -6.78
N PRO A 106 29.81 6.39 -5.98
CA PRO A 106 29.81 7.27 -4.81
C PRO A 106 29.37 8.70 -5.19
N GLY A 107 28.57 9.33 -4.32
CA GLY A 107 27.86 10.58 -4.59
C GLY A 107 27.00 10.99 -3.37
N PRO A 108 26.10 11.98 -3.51
CA PRO A 108 25.21 12.36 -2.41
C PRO A 108 24.32 11.18 -2.00
N ALA A 109 24.05 11.09 -0.70
CA ALA A 109 23.13 10.09 -0.17
C ALA A 109 21.76 10.20 -0.86
N ARG A 110 21.12 9.06 -1.09
CA ARG A 110 19.82 8.97 -1.76
C ARG A 110 18.78 8.45 -0.78
N THR A 111 17.64 9.13 -0.71
CA THR A 111 16.49 8.68 0.09
C THR A 111 15.55 7.87 -0.79
N LEU A 112 15.33 6.61 -0.42
CA LEU A 112 14.28 5.75 -0.96
C LEU A 112 12.99 5.91 -0.14
N ARG A 113 11.85 6.08 -0.81
CA ARG A 113 10.53 6.20 -0.17
C ARG A 113 9.62 5.05 -0.59
N LEU A 114 9.28 4.18 0.36
CA LEU A 114 8.34 3.08 0.16
C LEU A 114 7.05 3.33 0.94
N LEU A 115 5.91 2.92 0.37
CA LEU A 115 4.64 2.81 1.07
C LEU A 115 4.07 1.39 0.89
N SER A 116 3.67 0.76 1.98
CA SER A 116 2.87 -0.48 1.98
C SER A 116 1.50 -0.20 2.60
N GLY A 117 0.43 -0.81 2.09
CA GLY A 117 -0.86 -0.73 2.77
C GLY A 117 -1.94 -1.64 2.20
N ASN A 118 -2.69 -2.26 3.10
CA ASN A 118 -3.95 -2.91 2.77
C ASN A 118 -5.02 -1.84 2.47
N VAL A 119 -5.62 -1.90 1.27
CA VAL A 119 -6.60 -0.91 0.80
C VAL A 119 -8.03 -1.44 0.75
N CYS A 120 -8.23 -2.70 1.13
CA CYS A 120 -9.54 -3.34 1.20
C CYS A 120 -10.39 -3.11 -0.07
N LEU A 121 -9.80 -3.28 -1.25
CA LEU A 121 -10.50 -3.13 -2.54
C LEU A 121 -11.07 -4.48 -3.02
N LEU A 122 -11.88 -5.09 -2.15
CA LEU A 122 -12.66 -6.28 -2.43
C LEU A 122 -13.88 -5.98 -3.31
N PRO A 123 -14.49 -6.99 -3.94
CA PRO A 123 -15.87 -6.89 -4.41
C PRO A 123 -16.77 -6.28 -3.32
N GLU A 124 -17.66 -5.37 -3.69
CA GLU A 124 -18.47 -4.57 -2.76
C GLU A 124 -19.10 -5.42 -1.63
N GLY A 125 -19.69 -6.56 -1.97
CA GLY A 125 -20.34 -7.42 -0.98
C GLY A 125 -19.37 -8.01 0.05
N LEU A 126 -18.13 -8.30 -0.35
CA LEU A 126 -17.07 -8.77 0.53
C LEU A 126 -16.47 -7.61 1.35
N ALA A 127 -16.28 -6.44 0.73
CA ALA A 127 -15.75 -5.25 1.39
C ALA A 127 -16.58 -4.85 2.64
N LYS A 128 -17.90 -5.11 2.61
CA LYS A 128 -18.79 -4.80 3.73
C LYS A 128 -18.56 -5.65 4.98
N PHE A 129 -17.89 -6.80 4.90
CA PHE A 129 -17.49 -7.55 6.10
C PHE A 129 -16.42 -6.81 6.90
N SER A 130 -15.54 -6.06 6.23
CA SER A 130 -14.61 -5.10 6.84
C SER A 130 -15.25 -3.73 7.11
N ASN A 131 -16.59 -3.68 7.07
CA ASN A 131 -17.39 -2.47 7.24
C ASN A 131 -17.09 -1.33 6.24
N VAL A 132 -16.41 -1.59 5.12
CA VAL A 132 -16.15 -0.58 4.08
C VAL A 132 -17.02 -0.80 2.84
N TRP A 133 -17.33 0.30 2.14
CA TRP A 133 -18.24 0.27 0.98
C TRP A 133 -17.81 1.29 -0.09
N ARG A 134 -18.51 1.35 -1.22
CA ARG A 134 -18.18 2.13 -2.43
C ARG A 134 -16.80 1.83 -2.99
N THR A 135 -16.48 0.56 -3.18
CA THR A 135 -15.18 0.07 -3.65
C THR A 135 -14.65 0.85 -4.86
N GLN A 136 -15.48 1.10 -5.87
CA GLN A 136 -15.06 1.84 -7.08
C GLN A 136 -14.74 3.30 -6.80
N TRP A 137 -15.52 3.96 -5.92
CA TRP A 137 -15.25 5.34 -5.51
C TRP A 137 -13.96 5.42 -4.68
N ARG A 138 -13.81 4.51 -3.71
CA ARG A 138 -12.60 4.40 -2.88
C ARG A 138 -11.36 4.18 -3.74
N ALA A 139 -11.42 3.27 -4.70
CA ALA A 139 -10.30 3.03 -5.63
C ALA A 139 -9.87 4.29 -6.38
N ARG A 140 -10.82 5.11 -6.83
CA ARG A 140 -10.52 6.41 -7.48
C ARG A 140 -9.88 7.37 -6.48
N HIS A 141 -10.46 7.50 -5.29
CA HIS A 141 -9.96 8.40 -4.26
C HIS A 141 -8.55 8.01 -3.79
N ILE A 142 -8.33 6.73 -3.48
CA ILE A 142 -7.02 6.16 -3.11
C ILE A 142 -6.01 6.38 -4.23
N GLY A 143 -6.38 6.05 -5.48
CA GLY A 143 -5.51 6.24 -6.64
C GLY A 143 -5.09 7.70 -6.83
N GLN A 144 -6.02 8.65 -6.69
CA GLN A 144 -5.74 10.09 -6.75
C GLN A 144 -4.83 10.55 -5.61
N SER A 145 -5.13 10.13 -4.38
CA SER A 145 -4.37 10.46 -3.17
C SER A 145 -2.92 9.98 -3.24
N LEU A 146 -2.70 8.73 -3.68
CA LEU A 146 -1.38 8.15 -3.86
C LEU A 146 -0.63 8.74 -5.06
N ALA A 147 -1.34 9.06 -6.15
CA ALA A 147 -0.74 9.75 -7.29
C ALA A 147 -0.26 11.16 -6.91
N GLN A 148 -0.98 11.88 -6.05
CA GLN A 148 -0.55 13.18 -5.52
C GLN A 148 0.72 13.04 -4.68
N ALA A 149 0.82 12.01 -3.83
CA ALA A 149 2.03 11.75 -3.05
C ALA A 149 3.24 11.36 -3.91
N ALA A 150 3.01 10.74 -5.07
CA ALA A 150 4.08 10.41 -5.99
C ALA A 150 4.57 11.61 -6.84
N GLN A 151 3.85 12.75 -6.85
CA GLN A 151 4.28 13.93 -7.58
C GLN A 151 5.59 14.48 -7.02
N CYS A 152 6.49 14.87 -7.93
CA CYS A 152 7.75 15.49 -7.52
C CYS A 152 7.50 16.90 -7.01
N SER A 153 7.91 17.19 -5.77
CA SER A 153 8.10 18.57 -5.34
C SER A 153 9.38 19.10 -5.99
N THR A 154 9.28 20.14 -6.82
CA THR A 154 10.46 20.94 -7.16
C THR A 154 11.06 21.47 -5.85
N PRO A 155 12.37 21.35 -5.60
CA PRO A 155 12.98 21.99 -4.45
C PRO A 155 12.69 23.49 -4.52
N CYS A 156 11.96 24.03 -3.55
CA CYS A 156 11.98 25.48 -3.34
C CYS A 156 13.43 25.84 -3.05
N ALA A 157 14.04 26.64 -3.93
CA ALA A 157 15.32 27.25 -3.65
C ALA A 157 15.22 27.96 -2.29
N PRO A 158 16.22 27.83 -1.40
CA PRO A 158 16.23 28.60 -0.17
C PRO A 158 16.18 30.08 -0.54
N THR A 159 15.19 30.81 -0.04
CA THR A 159 15.15 32.28 -0.09
C THR A 159 16.30 32.83 0.74
N GLY A 160 17.50 32.81 0.16
CA GLY A 160 18.59 33.68 0.57
C GLY A 160 18.22 35.09 0.18
N ALA A 161 17.73 35.87 1.12
CA ALA A 161 17.59 37.30 0.97
C ALA A 161 18.99 37.91 0.74
N PRO A 162 19.25 38.62 -0.36
CA PRO A 162 20.38 39.51 -0.45
C PRO A 162 20.03 40.80 0.29
N ASN A 163 20.85 41.14 1.27
CA ASN A 163 20.81 42.41 1.97
C ASN A 163 20.78 43.61 0.99
N GLY A 164 19.81 44.50 1.24
CA GLY A 164 19.91 45.95 1.15
C GLY A 164 20.46 46.57 -0.13
N LEU A 165 19.59 47.19 -0.93
CA LEU A 165 19.88 48.46 -1.60
C LEU A 165 18.59 49.29 -1.72
N ALA A 166 18.74 50.57 -1.39
CA ALA A 166 17.68 51.54 -1.15
C ALA A 166 16.93 51.98 -2.42
N MET A 167 15.62 52.22 -2.26
CA MET A 167 14.74 52.88 -3.23
C MET A 167 14.98 54.40 -3.24
N PRO A 168 14.86 55.07 -4.40
CA PRO A 168 14.39 56.45 -4.44
C PRO A 168 13.04 56.57 -5.16
N HIS A 169 12.18 57.41 -4.57
CA HIS A 169 10.87 57.84 -5.04
C HIS A 169 10.90 58.62 -6.37
N GLY A 170 9.80 58.53 -7.14
CA GLY A 170 9.46 59.51 -8.19
C GLY A 170 8.39 59.03 -9.19
N LEU A 171 7.12 59.39 -8.94
CA LEU A 171 5.96 59.36 -9.87
C LEU A 171 6.06 60.48 -10.94
N PRO A 172 5.12 60.68 -11.92
CA PRO A 172 3.84 59.98 -12.23
C PRO A 172 3.54 59.72 -13.74
N GLY A 173 2.49 58.94 -14.03
CA GLY A 173 1.49 59.35 -15.06
C GLY A 173 1.09 58.34 -16.14
N GLY A 174 -0.22 58.00 -16.18
CA GLY A 174 -0.95 57.76 -17.44
C GLY A 174 -1.83 56.49 -17.49
N PRO A 175 -3.06 56.53 -18.07
CA PRO A 175 -4.22 55.82 -17.52
C PRO A 175 -4.77 54.62 -18.33
N ALA A 176 -5.50 53.77 -17.60
CA ALA A 176 -6.76 53.07 -17.93
C ALA A 176 -6.94 52.36 -19.28
N ALA A 177 -7.21 51.05 -19.21
CA ALA A 177 -8.23 50.41 -20.05
C ALA A 177 -9.03 49.41 -19.21
N VAL A 178 -10.25 49.82 -18.88
CA VAL A 178 -11.33 49.04 -18.26
C VAL A 178 -12.14 48.41 -19.38
N LEU A 179 -12.43 47.11 -19.28
CA LEU A 179 -13.62 46.49 -19.88
C LEU A 179 -14.29 45.61 -18.81
N GLY A 180 -15.44 46.07 -18.31
CA GLY A 180 -16.32 45.38 -17.36
C GLY A 180 -17.05 44.18 -18.00
N HIS A 181 -17.31 43.10 -17.22
CA HIS A 181 -18.53 42.79 -16.43
C HIS A 181 -19.75 42.37 -17.29
N PRO A 182 -20.76 41.58 -16.81
CA PRO A 182 -21.15 41.27 -15.41
C PRO A 182 -21.50 39.76 -15.16
N TRP A 183 -21.48 39.20 -13.94
CA TRP A 183 -22.50 39.31 -12.86
C TRP A 183 -21.91 38.85 -11.51
N GLY A 184 -22.16 39.61 -10.42
CA GLY A 184 -21.89 39.30 -9.00
C GLY A 184 -23.00 38.43 -8.37
N ASP A 185 -22.99 37.98 -7.11
CA ASP A 185 -22.40 38.40 -5.82
C ASP A 185 -22.39 37.18 -4.84
N PRO A 186 -21.98 37.26 -3.55
CA PRO A 186 -20.85 37.95 -2.92
C PRO A 186 -19.97 36.96 -2.13
N VAL A 187 -18.66 37.25 -2.00
CA VAL A 187 -17.76 36.55 -1.05
C VAL A 187 -17.70 37.35 0.24
N VAL A 188 -18.14 36.74 1.35
CA VAL A 188 -17.93 37.24 2.71
C VAL A 188 -16.48 36.93 3.10
N THR A 189 -15.63 37.94 3.14
CA THR A 189 -14.31 37.89 3.78
C THR A 189 -14.50 37.96 5.30
N VAL A 190 -14.20 36.86 5.99
CA VAL A 190 -14.03 36.84 7.44
C VAL A 190 -12.54 37.01 7.73
N GLU A 191 -12.18 38.13 8.35
CA GLU A 191 -10.85 38.36 8.94
C GLU A 191 -10.61 37.34 10.06
N LEU A 192 -9.55 36.54 9.91
CA LEU A 192 -9.04 35.68 10.96
C LEU A 192 -8.09 36.51 11.85
N LEU A 193 -8.50 36.74 13.10
CA LEU A 193 -7.65 37.29 14.13
C LEU A 193 -6.58 36.26 14.56
N PRO A 194 -5.39 36.71 15.01
CA PRO A 194 -4.30 35.81 15.38
C PRO A 194 -4.65 35.09 16.69
N VAL A 195 -4.58 33.76 16.69
CA VAL A 195 -4.65 32.97 17.92
C VAL A 195 -3.28 32.99 18.58
N GLU A 196 -3.23 33.45 19.81
CA GLU A 196 -2.03 33.48 20.66
C GLU A 196 -1.43 32.09 20.83
N GLU A 197 -0.11 31.98 20.64
CA GLU A 197 0.68 30.83 21.03
C GLU A 197 0.67 30.70 22.56
N VAL A 198 -0.01 29.67 23.06
CA VAL A 198 0.11 29.24 24.45
C VAL A 198 0.81 27.89 24.50
N GLY A 199 2.10 27.94 24.81
CA GLY A 199 2.85 26.93 25.55
C GLY A 199 2.91 25.53 24.92
N ALA A 200 3.86 25.32 24.00
CA ALA A 200 4.33 24.00 23.65
C ALA A 200 4.91 23.30 24.90
N VAL A 201 4.17 22.35 25.45
CA VAL A 201 4.72 21.38 26.41
C VAL A 201 5.59 20.42 25.61
N ALA A 202 6.90 20.62 25.71
CA ALA A 202 7.90 19.69 25.21
C ALA A 202 7.75 18.34 25.94
N GLY A 203 7.36 17.30 25.20
CA GLY A 203 7.24 15.93 25.68
C GLY A 203 7.66 14.94 24.59
N GLU A 204 8.94 14.55 24.64
CA GLU A 204 9.60 13.36 24.08
C GLU A 204 8.99 12.67 22.84
N ALA A 205 9.46 13.04 21.65
CA ALA A 205 9.37 12.22 20.44
C ALA A 205 10.79 11.95 19.89
N ASN A 206 11.53 11.04 20.52
CA ASN A 206 12.92 10.74 20.15
C ASN A 206 13.08 9.55 19.18
N GLY A 207 12.00 9.04 18.58
CA GLY A 207 12.03 7.93 17.62
C GLY A 207 11.77 8.37 16.17
N PRO A 208 12.12 7.56 15.16
CA PRO A 208 11.93 7.88 13.74
C PRO A 208 10.46 7.81 13.28
N GLY A 209 9.51 7.48 14.17
CA GLY A 209 8.10 7.28 13.86
C GLY A 209 7.25 8.54 13.86
N GLU A 210 6.37 8.67 12.86
CA GLU A 210 5.47 9.80 12.71
C GLU A 210 4.09 9.36 12.21
N ILE A 211 3.01 9.84 12.82
CA ILE A 211 1.66 9.73 12.26
C ILE A 211 1.48 10.89 11.28
N ALA A 212 1.23 10.63 10.00
CA ALA A 212 1.19 11.68 8.98
C ALA A 212 -0.13 11.68 8.21
N VAL A 213 -0.66 12.88 7.93
CA VAL A 213 -1.92 13.04 7.18
C VAL A 213 -1.78 12.59 5.74
N ARG A 214 -0.64 12.86 5.12
CA ARG A 214 -0.38 12.56 3.71
C ARG A 214 0.97 11.89 3.56
N CYS A 215 1.08 11.01 2.57
CA CYS A 215 2.38 10.47 2.18
C CYS A 215 3.29 11.62 1.68
N PRO A 216 4.56 11.65 2.11
CA PRO A 216 5.52 12.63 1.61
C PRO A 216 5.61 12.60 0.08
N PRO A 217 5.92 13.74 -0.55
CA PRO A 217 6.12 13.80 -2.00
C PRO A 217 7.30 12.91 -2.43
N ASN A 218 7.38 12.61 -3.73
CA ASN A 218 8.42 11.76 -4.33
C ASN A 218 8.38 10.29 -3.87
N LEU A 219 7.18 9.71 -3.67
CA LEU A 219 7.06 8.27 -3.41
C LEU A 219 7.70 7.43 -4.54
N ASP A 220 8.63 6.53 -4.20
CA ASP A 220 9.43 5.75 -5.16
C ASP A 220 8.79 4.39 -5.48
N LEU A 221 8.31 3.71 -4.44
CA LEU A 221 7.80 2.35 -4.49
C LEU A 221 6.49 2.26 -3.70
N LEU A 222 5.54 1.50 -4.24
CA LEU A 222 4.22 1.30 -3.66
C LEU A 222 3.88 -0.19 -3.68
N CYS A 223 3.50 -0.73 -2.53
CA CYS A 223 2.99 -2.09 -2.35
C CYS A 223 1.59 -2.02 -1.75
N LEU A 224 0.58 -2.58 -2.41
CA LEU A 224 -0.78 -2.63 -1.90
C LEU A 224 -1.24 -4.07 -1.73
N GLN A 225 -2.00 -4.30 -0.67
CA GLN A 225 -2.70 -5.55 -0.42
C GLN A 225 -4.21 -5.35 -0.62
N GLU A 226 -4.93 -6.46 -0.85
CA GLU A 226 -6.37 -6.51 -1.09
C GLU A 226 -6.91 -5.72 -2.30
N VAL A 227 -6.13 -5.62 -3.37
CA VAL A 227 -6.59 -5.11 -4.67
C VAL A 227 -7.25 -6.23 -5.48
N PHE A 228 -8.34 -6.80 -4.95
CA PHE A 228 -9.01 -7.96 -5.56
C PHE A 228 -9.98 -7.59 -6.70
N ASP A 229 -10.77 -6.51 -6.57
CA ASP A 229 -11.72 -6.11 -7.61
C ASP A 229 -10.96 -5.54 -8.82
N LEU A 230 -11.09 -6.20 -9.98
CA LEU A 230 -10.36 -5.84 -11.20
C LEU A 230 -10.72 -4.46 -11.76
N ARG A 231 -11.94 -3.96 -11.50
CA ARG A 231 -12.36 -2.62 -11.92
C ARG A 231 -11.75 -1.55 -11.00
N ALA A 232 -11.70 -1.83 -9.70
CA ALA A 232 -11.00 -1.01 -8.71
C ALA A 232 -9.49 -0.95 -9.04
N SER A 233 -8.88 -2.10 -9.35
CA SER A 233 -7.50 -2.17 -9.85
C SER A 233 -7.29 -1.30 -11.10
N ALA A 234 -8.22 -1.33 -12.06
CA ALA A 234 -8.14 -0.49 -13.25
C ALA A 234 -8.16 1.02 -12.92
N HIS A 235 -8.92 1.45 -11.91
CA HIS A 235 -8.88 2.83 -11.42
C HIS A 235 -7.52 3.18 -10.81
N LEU A 236 -6.95 2.33 -9.95
CA LEU A 236 -5.62 2.55 -9.39
C LEU A 236 -4.56 2.70 -10.48
N ARG A 237 -4.52 1.76 -11.43
CA ARG A 237 -3.57 1.80 -12.55
C ARG A 237 -3.70 3.11 -13.34
N HIS A 238 -4.92 3.55 -13.61
CA HIS A 238 -5.15 4.78 -14.36
C HIS A 238 -4.57 6.02 -13.67
N PHE A 239 -4.78 6.17 -12.36
CA PHE A 239 -4.27 7.33 -11.61
C PHE A 239 -2.78 7.25 -11.31
N LEU A 240 -2.24 6.04 -11.11
CA LEU A 240 -0.84 5.84 -10.73
C LEU A 240 0.12 5.84 -11.92
N ALA A 241 -0.31 5.38 -13.10
CA ALA A 241 0.54 5.26 -14.29
C ALA A 241 1.27 6.55 -14.72
N PRO A 242 0.72 7.77 -14.55
CA PRO A 242 1.46 8.99 -14.84
C PRO A 242 2.68 9.23 -13.93
N GLN A 243 2.71 8.63 -12.73
CA GLN A 243 3.76 8.83 -11.71
C GLN A 243 4.67 7.61 -11.54
N PHE A 244 4.15 6.41 -11.83
CA PHE A 244 4.86 5.14 -11.75
C PHE A 244 4.93 4.48 -13.12
N GLU A 245 6.13 4.43 -13.70
CA GLU A 245 6.36 3.88 -15.04
C GLU A 245 6.11 2.37 -15.11
N HIS A 246 6.27 1.66 -13.98
CA HIS A 246 6.19 0.22 -13.90
C HIS A 246 5.13 -0.22 -12.89
N ILE A 247 4.07 -0.89 -13.35
CA ILE A 247 3.01 -1.40 -12.48
C ILE A 247 2.83 -2.91 -12.70
N ILE A 248 2.86 -3.67 -11.60
CA ILE A 248 2.51 -5.08 -11.54
C ILE A 248 1.15 -5.20 -10.86
N HIS A 249 0.21 -5.86 -11.53
CA HIS A 249 -1.16 -5.99 -11.05
C HIS A 249 -1.76 -7.34 -11.45
N ASP A 250 -2.96 -7.61 -10.93
CA ASP A 250 -3.64 -8.89 -11.13
C ASP A 250 -2.71 -10.07 -10.80
N VAL A 251 -1.99 -9.94 -9.70
CA VAL A 251 -1.01 -10.93 -9.23
C VAL A 251 -1.75 -12.11 -8.65
N GLY A 252 -1.34 -13.34 -8.94
CA GLY A 252 -1.99 -14.55 -8.47
C GLY A 252 -2.07 -15.64 -9.54
N THR A 253 -2.10 -16.88 -9.09
CA THR A 253 -2.53 -18.01 -9.91
C THR A 253 -4.05 -18.21 -9.74
N TYR A 254 -4.71 -18.67 -10.80
CA TYR A 254 -6.13 -19.02 -10.76
C TYR A 254 -6.30 -20.51 -11.06
N GLY A 255 -7.47 -21.05 -10.73
CA GLY A 255 -7.77 -22.46 -10.92
C GLY A 255 -6.95 -23.33 -9.97
N LEU A 256 -6.42 -24.45 -10.49
CA LEU A 256 -5.62 -25.41 -9.73
C LEU A 256 -4.11 -25.28 -10.03
N GLN A 257 -3.69 -24.20 -10.67
CA GLN A 257 -2.30 -24.05 -11.11
C GLN A 257 -1.38 -23.82 -9.91
N GLY A 258 -0.48 -24.78 -9.67
CA GLY A 258 0.53 -24.71 -8.62
C GLY A 258 -0.03 -24.82 -7.20
N CYS A 259 -1.30 -25.20 -7.03
CA CYS A 259 -1.96 -25.32 -5.74
C CYS A 259 -2.86 -26.56 -5.70
N SER A 260 -3.00 -27.17 -4.51
CA SER A 260 -3.94 -28.26 -4.27
C SER A 260 -5.40 -27.80 -4.16
N ALA A 261 -5.62 -26.51 -3.92
CA ALA A 261 -6.93 -25.89 -3.77
C ALA A 261 -7.29 -24.99 -4.96
N LEU A 262 -8.58 -24.90 -5.26
CA LEU A 262 -9.13 -24.05 -6.31
C LEU A 262 -9.02 -22.57 -5.94
N LYS A 263 -8.29 -21.79 -6.75
CA LYS A 263 -8.15 -20.34 -6.61
C LYS A 263 -9.09 -19.60 -7.55
N LEU A 264 -10.05 -18.86 -7.00
CA LEU A 264 -11.03 -18.07 -7.75
C LEU A 264 -10.70 -16.58 -7.73
N LEU A 265 -10.07 -16.12 -6.67
CA LEU A 265 -9.59 -14.75 -6.52
C LEU A 265 -8.07 -14.71 -6.68
N ASN A 266 -7.58 -13.59 -7.19
CA ASN A 266 -6.15 -13.34 -7.29
C ASN A 266 -5.55 -13.13 -5.89
N SER A 267 -4.28 -12.72 -5.78
CA SER A 267 -3.62 -12.52 -4.49
C SER A 267 -4.02 -11.21 -3.78
N GLY A 268 -4.66 -10.29 -4.50
CA GLY A 268 -4.87 -8.93 -4.05
C GLY A 268 -3.59 -8.08 -4.01
N LEU A 269 -2.43 -8.61 -4.41
CA LEU A 269 -1.19 -7.85 -4.42
C LEU A 269 -1.10 -6.93 -5.64
N PHE A 270 -0.60 -5.72 -5.41
CA PHE A 270 -0.36 -4.71 -6.44
C PHE A 270 0.94 -3.98 -6.12
N LEU A 271 1.77 -3.75 -7.13
CA LEU A 271 3.04 -3.05 -6.95
C LEU A 271 3.22 -1.99 -8.02
N ALA A 272 3.68 -0.80 -7.63
CA ALA A 272 4.08 0.25 -8.55
C ALA A 272 5.48 0.77 -8.21
N SER A 273 6.29 0.99 -9.25
CA SER A 273 7.67 1.46 -9.13
C SER A 273 7.97 2.56 -10.14
N ARG A 274 8.71 3.57 -9.68
CA ARG A 274 9.32 4.56 -10.58
C ARG A 274 10.53 4.01 -11.33
N TYR A 275 11.14 2.95 -10.79
CA TYR A 275 12.38 2.38 -11.28
C TYR A 275 12.11 1.14 -12.16
N PRO A 276 12.96 0.88 -13.18
CA PRO A 276 12.85 -0.31 -13.99
C PRO A 276 12.87 -1.61 -13.19
N LEU A 277 11.93 -2.51 -13.51
CA LEU A 277 11.86 -3.84 -12.93
C LEU A 277 12.72 -4.81 -13.76
N LEU A 278 13.70 -5.44 -13.11
CA LEU A 278 14.62 -6.39 -13.72
C LEU A 278 14.06 -7.82 -13.72
N ALA A 279 13.42 -8.19 -12.61
CA ALA A 279 12.81 -9.50 -12.40
C ALA A 279 11.58 -9.37 -11.50
N VAL A 280 10.57 -10.21 -11.76
CA VAL A 280 9.33 -10.30 -10.98
C VAL A 280 8.93 -11.76 -10.91
N GLU A 281 8.70 -12.25 -9.70
CA GLU A 281 8.19 -13.60 -9.45
C GLU A 281 7.06 -13.56 -8.41
N PHE A 282 6.09 -14.45 -8.57
CA PHE A 282 5.01 -14.61 -7.60
C PHE A 282 4.90 -16.07 -7.21
N HIS A 283 4.79 -16.32 -5.90
CA HIS A 283 4.65 -17.63 -5.30
C HIS A 283 3.39 -17.68 -4.45
N CYS A 284 2.44 -18.56 -4.80
CA CYS A 284 1.22 -18.75 -4.03
C CYS A 284 1.48 -19.67 -2.82
N TYR A 285 0.97 -19.32 -1.64
CA TYR A 285 1.03 -20.21 -0.49
C TYR A 285 0.18 -21.47 -0.74
N PRO A 286 0.71 -22.66 -0.45
CA PRO A 286 -0.01 -23.91 -0.62
C PRO A 286 -1.02 -24.18 0.51
N ASN A 287 -0.84 -23.52 1.66
CA ASN A 287 -1.64 -23.66 2.87
C ASN A 287 -2.50 -22.42 3.11
N ALA A 288 -3.82 -22.61 3.13
CA ALA A 288 -4.81 -21.60 3.51
C ALA A 288 -6.11 -22.31 3.91
N THR A 289 -6.92 -21.66 4.73
CA THR A 289 -8.18 -22.17 5.31
C THR A 289 -9.28 -21.13 5.20
N GLY A 290 -10.54 -21.57 5.34
CA GLY A 290 -11.70 -20.68 5.23
C GLY A 290 -11.82 -20.03 3.85
N GLU A 291 -12.21 -18.76 3.84
CA GLU A 291 -12.40 -17.97 2.60
C GLU A 291 -11.08 -17.71 1.87
N ASP A 292 -9.99 -17.56 2.63
CA ASP A 292 -8.63 -17.36 2.11
C ASP A 292 -8.15 -18.54 1.24
N ALA A 293 -8.73 -19.74 1.42
CA ALA A 293 -8.44 -20.89 0.57
C ALA A 293 -8.78 -20.64 -0.91
N LEU A 294 -9.75 -19.76 -1.20
CA LEU A 294 -10.16 -19.38 -2.56
C LEU A 294 -9.30 -18.24 -3.14
N CYS A 295 -8.52 -17.56 -2.30
CA CYS A 295 -7.61 -16.48 -2.69
C CYS A 295 -6.20 -17.03 -2.95
N ALA A 296 -5.54 -16.50 -3.98
CA ALA A 296 -4.16 -16.83 -4.26
C ALA A 296 -3.19 -16.05 -3.36
N LYS A 297 -3.37 -16.09 -2.03
CA LYS A 297 -2.45 -15.42 -1.09
C LYS A 297 -1.03 -15.95 -1.29
N GLY A 298 -0.04 -15.07 -1.20
CA GLY A 298 1.31 -15.40 -1.63
C GLY A 298 2.32 -14.28 -1.46
N LEU A 299 3.52 -14.51 -2.01
CA LEU A 299 4.65 -13.59 -2.00
C LEU A 299 4.94 -13.09 -3.43
N LEU A 300 4.99 -11.77 -3.60
CA LEU A 300 5.49 -11.10 -4.80
C LEU A 300 6.92 -10.61 -4.57
N CYS A 301 7.88 -11.16 -5.30
CA CYS A 301 9.29 -10.78 -5.28
C CYS A 301 9.65 -9.93 -6.51
N VAL A 302 10.32 -8.81 -6.30
CA VAL A 302 10.72 -7.87 -7.35
C VAL A 302 12.17 -7.44 -7.17
N GLN A 303 12.92 -7.41 -8.27
CA GLN A 303 14.24 -6.78 -8.36
C GLN A 303 14.12 -5.50 -9.18
N VAL A 304 14.58 -4.37 -8.63
CA VAL A 304 14.54 -3.06 -9.30
C VAL A 304 15.94 -2.58 -9.65
N GLN A 305 16.07 -1.77 -10.69
CA GLN A 305 17.30 -1.09 -11.07
C GLN A 305 17.24 0.40 -10.71
N LEU A 306 18.11 0.86 -9.82
CA LEU A 306 18.12 2.25 -9.34
C LEU A 306 19.09 3.16 -10.09
N GLY A 307 20.16 2.57 -10.64
CA GLY A 307 21.21 3.33 -11.30
C GLY A 307 22.50 2.54 -11.46
N ALA A 308 23.63 3.24 -11.38
CA ALA A 308 24.95 2.65 -11.50
C ALA A 308 25.93 3.27 -10.48
N CYS A 309 26.77 2.43 -9.88
CA CYS A 309 27.80 2.82 -8.94
C CYS A 309 29.14 2.30 -9.44
N GLN A 310 30.09 3.19 -9.80
CA GLN A 310 31.41 2.80 -10.31
C GLN A 310 31.37 1.76 -11.46
N GLY A 311 30.44 1.93 -12.42
CA GLY A 311 30.25 0.99 -13.54
C GLY A 311 29.52 -0.31 -13.17
N ARG A 312 29.15 -0.49 -11.91
CA ARG A 312 28.35 -1.62 -11.40
C ARG A 312 26.88 -1.22 -11.32
N ARG A 313 25.97 -2.17 -11.48
CA ARG A 313 24.53 -1.93 -11.40
C ARG A 313 24.09 -1.78 -9.94
N VAL A 314 23.35 -0.73 -9.64
CA VAL A 314 22.70 -0.56 -8.32
C VAL A 314 21.29 -1.12 -8.39
N ILE A 315 21.00 -2.09 -7.55
CA ILE A 315 19.71 -2.79 -7.50
C ILE A 315 19.06 -2.69 -6.12
N GLY A 316 17.77 -2.98 -6.06
CA GLY A 316 17.05 -3.20 -4.81
C GLY A 316 16.14 -4.43 -4.91
N TYR A 317 15.93 -5.10 -3.78
CA TYR A 317 14.98 -6.21 -3.66
C TYR A 317 13.76 -5.76 -2.87
N LEU A 318 12.57 -6.12 -3.35
CA LEU A 318 11.29 -5.81 -2.71
C LEU A 318 10.42 -7.06 -2.71
N ASN A 319 9.98 -7.46 -1.52
CA ASN A 319 9.14 -8.62 -1.29
C ASN A 319 7.84 -8.16 -0.61
N CYS A 320 6.70 -8.37 -1.26
CA CYS A 320 5.39 -7.96 -0.76
C CYS A 320 4.48 -9.18 -0.58
N THR A 321 3.83 -9.32 0.58
CA THR A 321 2.97 -10.48 0.90
C THR A 321 1.62 -10.07 1.50
N HIS A 322 0.69 -11.02 1.50
CA HIS A 322 -0.51 -11.00 2.32
C HIS A 322 -0.71 -12.41 2.90
N LEU A 323 -0.63 -12.55 4.22
CA LEU A 323 -0.71 -13.85 4.92
C LEU A 323 -2.16 -14.27 5.24
N GLN A 324 -2.32 -15.49 5.74
CA GLN A 324 -3.60 -16.05 6.24
C GLN A 324 -4.22 -15.12 7.30
N ALA A 325 -5.48 -14.73 7.08
CA ALA A 325 -6.17 -13.71 7.89
C ALA A 325 -6.79 -14.21 9.22
N PRO A 326 -7.51 -15.35 9.26
CA PRO A 326 -8.13 -15.83 10.49
C PRO A 326 -7.17 -15.91 11.66
N GLU A 327 -7.55 -15.31 12.79
CA GLU A 327 -6.57 -14.99 13.83
C GLU A 327 -6.09 -16.23 14.59
N ALA A 328 -6.91 -17.29 14.63
CA ALA A 328 -6.56 -18.58 15.22
C ALA A 328 -5.56 -19.41 14.36
N ASP A 329 -5.28 -19.01 13.12
CA ASP A 329 -4.48 -19.79 12.16
C ASP A 329 -2.97 -19.47 12.23
N GLY A 330 -2.43 -19.18 13.41
CA GLY A 330 -1.01 -18.88 13.60
C GLY A 330 -0.05 -19.93 13.01
N PRO A 331 -0.29 -21.25 13.15
CA PRO A 331 0.50 -22.30 12.50
C PRO A 331 0.62 -22.17 10.98
N ILE A 332 -0.44 -21.70 10.33
CA ILE A 332 -0.45 -21.46 8.89
C ILE A 332 0.43 -20.26 8.57
N ARG A 333 0.25 -19.13 9.27
CA ARG A 333 1.06 -17.91 9.08
C ARG A 333 2.55 -18.18 9.29
N HIS A 334 2.92 -18.92 10.33
CA HIS A 334 4.32 -19.29 10.58
C HIS A 334 4.91 -20.08 9.41
N GLU A 335 4.20 -21.07 8.86
CA GLU A 335 4.70 -21.82 7.70
C GLU A 335 4.74 -20.95 6.43
N GLN A 336 3.79 -20.03 6.24
CA GLN A 336 3.84 -19.06 5.15
C GLN A 336 5.07 -18.15 5.26
N LEU A 337 5.47 -17.74 6.48
CA LEU A 337 6.71 -16.98 6.71
C LEU A 337 7.97 -17.82 6.41
N ASN A 338 8.00 -19.10 6.77
CA ASN A 338 9.08 -20.03 6.40
C ASN A 338 9.25 -20.09 4.87
N LEU A 339 8.13 -20.30 4.16
CA LEU A 339 8.10 -20.32 2.70
C LEU A 339 8.54 -18.99 2.11
N SER A 340 8.10 -17.88 2.70
CA SER A 340 8.49 -16.53 2.26
C SER A 340 10.00 -16.34 2.29
N LEU A 341 10.65 -16.64 3.41
CA LEU A 341 12.10 -16.51 3.55
C LEU A 341 12.85 -17.40 2.54
N ARG A 342 12.36 -18.61 2.30
CA ARG A 342 12.95 -19.53 1.32
C ARG A 342 12.83 -18.97 -0.10
N TRP A 343 11.64 -18.51 -0.50
CA TRP A 343 11.41 -17.98 -1.84
C TRP A 343 12.15 -16.67 -2.08
N THR A 344 12.22 -15.78 -1.09
CA THR A 344 13.04 -14.57 -1.17
C THR A 344 14.52 -14.91 -1.41
N GLN A 345 15.07 -15.91 -0.71
CA GLN A 345 16.45 -16.34 -0.92
C GLN A 345 16.65 -16.91 -2.34
N LEU A 346 15.77 -17.83 -2.77
CA LEU A 346 15.83 -18.42 -4.11
C LEU A 346 15.72 -17.37 -5.23
N PHE A 347 14.85 -16.39 -5.05
CA PHE A 347 14.69 -15.27 -5.99
C PHE A 347 16.00 -14.47 -6.11
N GLN A 348 16.61 -14.12 -4.98
CA GLN A 348 17.87 -13.38 -4.97
C GLN A 348 19.00 -14.18 -5.61
N ASP A 349 19.12 -15.46 -5.29
CA ASP A 349 20.15 -16.34 -5.87
C ASP A 349 19.99 -16.51 -7.38
N SER A 350 18.74 -16.51 -7.87
CA SER A 350 18.42 -16.70 -9.30
C SER A 350 18.62 -15.44 -10.14
N HIS A 351 18.47 -14.25 -9.54
CA HIS A 351 18.47 -12.96 -10.26
C HIS A 351 19.66 -12.05 -9.92
N ALA A 352 20.50 -12.41 -8.96
CA ALA A 352 21.74 -11.71 -8.68
C ALA A 352 22.74 -11.87 -9.85
N GLN A 353 23.38 -10.77 -10.24
CA GLN A 353 24.50 -10.79 -11.18
C GLN A 353 25.82 -10.49 -10.47
N PRO A 354 26.94 -11.06 -10.94
CA PRO A 354 28.26 -10.69 -10.46
C PRO A 354 28.46 -9.17 -10.54
N GLY A 355 28.82 -8.55 -9.42
CA GLY A 355 29.03 -7.12 -9.35
C GLY A 355 27.77 -6.30 -9.08
N ASP A 356 26.60 -6.87 -8.85
CA ASP A 356 25.46 -6.06 -8.35
C ASP A 356 25.81 -5.38 -7.02
N VAL A 357 25.33 -4.16 -6.83
CA VAL A 357 25.38 -3.41 -5.57
C VAL A 357 23.95 -3.27 -5.06
N VAL A 358 23.66 -3.91 -3.93
CA VAL A 358 22.31 -3.88 -3.33
C VAL A 358 22.16 -2.63 -2.46
N ALA A 359 21.29 -1.72 -2.89
CA ALA A 359 20.97 -0.49 -2.16
C ALA A 359 19.92 -0.69 -1.06
N PHE A 360 18.98 -1.60 -1.27
CA PHE A 360 17.98 -1.97 -0.27
C PHE A 360 17.47 -3.39 -0.50
N ASP A 361 16.95 -3.97 0.58
CA ASP A 361 16.25 -5.26 0.56
C ASP A 361 15.11 -5.19 1.57
N ILE A 362 13.88 -5.15 1.07
CA ILE A 362 12.69 -4.87 1.86
C ILE A 362 11.72 -6.04 1.79
N PHE A 363 11.12 -6.36 2.93
CA PHE A 363 10.01 -7.29 3.08
C PHE A 363 8.83 -6.57 3.73
N CYS A 364 7.68 -6.48 3.06
CA CYS A 364 6.52 -5.76 3.56
C CYS A 364 5.20 -6.46 3.27
N GLY A 365 4.15 -5.98 3.92
CA GLY A 365 2.78 -6.38 3.64
C GLY A 365 1.93 -6.55 4.88
N ASP A 366 0.75 -7.10 4.67
CA ASP A 366 -0.18 -7.46 5.72
C ASP A 366 0.13 -8.88 6.21
N LEU A 367 0.68 -8.97 7.42
CA LEU A 367 1.10 -10.24 8.00
C LEU A 367 0.02 -10.88 8.87
N ASN A 368 -1.10 -10.21 9.14
CA ASN A 368 -2.23 -10.73 9.91
C ASN A 368 -1.91 -11.27 11.32
N PHE A 369 -0.74 -10.94 11.86
CA PHE A 369 -0.37 -11.18 13.27
C PHE A 369 0.22 -9.89 13.82
N ASP A 370 0.08 -9.64 15.11
CA ASP A 370 0.61 -8.45 15.76
C ASP A 370 1.73 -8.76 16.75
N THR A 371 2.32 -7.71 17.34
CA THR A 371 3.38 -7.83 18.36
C THR A 371 2.86 -7.70 19.81
N CYS A 372 1.57 -7.79 20.11
CA CYS A 372 1.04 -7.64 21.47
C CYS A 372 0.07 -8.74 21.94
N SER A 373 -0.47 -9.54 21.03
CA SER A 373 -1.41 -10.61 21.28
C SER A 373 -0.69 -11.91 21.63
N PRO A 374 -1.04 -12.58 22.74
CA PRO A 374 -0.50 -13.89 23.07
C PRO A 374 -0.77 -14.97 22.00
N GLY A 375 -1.87 -14.85 21.25
CA GLY A 375 -2.21 -15.78 20.16
C GLY A 375 -1.22 -15.78 18.99
N ASP A 376 -0.45 -14.71 18.85
CA ASP A 376 0.51 -14.51 17.75
C ASP A 376 1.96 -14.81 18.18
N ALA A 377 2.16 -15.42 19.35
CA ALA A 377 3.49 -15.60 19.95
C ALA A 377 4.48 -16.38 19.07
N MET A 378 3.98 -17.32 18.28
CA MET A 378 4.81 -18.14 17.41
C MET A 378 5.32 -17.35 16.21
N GLU A 379 4.47 -16.52 15.59
CA GLU A 379 4.85 -15.60 14.53
C GLU A 379 5.77 -14.50 15.05
N GLN A 380 5.49 -13.98 16.25
CA GLN A 380 6.35 -12.99 16.91
C GLN A 380 7.76 -13.51 17.16
N GLY A 381 7.94 -14.82 17.36
CA GLY A 381 9.23 -15.48 17.54
C GLY A 381 9.90 -15.97 16.25
N HIS A 382 9.31 -15.72 15.08
CA HIS A 382 9.77 -16.27 13.81
C HIS A 382 11.14 -15.72 13.35
N GLU A 383 11.92 -16.54 12.64
CA GLU A 383 13.28 -16.24 12.16
C GLU A 383 13.35 -15.02 11.22
N ILE A 384 12.22 -14.59 10.66
CA ILE A 384 12.15 -13.40 9.80
C ILE A 384 12.72 -12.17 10.49
N PHE A 385 12.48 -12.01 11.79
CA PHE A 385 12.98 -10.88 12.59
C PHE A 385 14.48 -10.99 12.92
N SER A 386 15.11 -12.13 12.67
CA SER A 386 16.57 -12.30 12.74
C SER A 386 17.25 -11.98 11.40
N ARG A 387 16.51 -12.05 10.29
CA ARG A 387 17.02 -11.78 8.93
C ARG A 387 16.69 -10.37 8.46
N TYR A 388 15.52 -9.86 8.82
CA TYR A 388 15.02 -8.53 8.50
C TYR A 388 14.75 -7.76 9.79
N ILE A 389 15.15 -6.50 9.80
CA ILE A 389 14.97 -5.56 10.91
C ILE A 389 13.60 -4.91 10.75
N ASP A 390 12.78 -4.98 11.80
CA ASP A 390 11.57 -4.18 11.94
C ASP A 390 11.91 -2.88 12.70
N PRO A 391 11.83 -1.70 12.06
CA PRO A 391 12.10 -0.42 12.72
C PRO A 391 11.20 -0.14 13.93
N CYS A 392 10.01 -0.75 13.98
CA CYS A 392 9.01 -0.53 15.01
C CYS A 392 9.14 -1.49 16.20
N ARG A 393 10.14 -2.39 16.20
CA ARG A 393 10.22 -3.53 17.12
C ARG A 393 11.46 -3.46 18.02
N LEU A 394 11.23 -3.64 19.32
CA LEU A 394 12.29 -3.85 20.32
C LEU A 394 12.58 -5.35 20.54
N GLY A 395 11.56 -6.20 20.42
CA GLY A 395 11.69 -7.64 20.61
C GLY A 395 10.36 -8.37 20.41
N PRO A 396 10.32 -9.69 20.66
CA PRO A 396 9.06 -10.42 20.71
C PRO A 396 8.12 -9.77 21.74
N CYS A 397 6.85 -9.66 21.39
CA CYS A 397 5.82 -8.99 22.19
C CYS A 397 6.06 -7.50 22.50
N GLN A 398 7.05 -6.84 21.88
CA GLN A 398 7.49 -5.49 22.26
C GLN A 398 7.79 -4.62 21.04
N ASP A 399 6.92 -3.63 20.85
CA ASP A 399 7.11 -2.55 19.90
C ASP A 399 7.73 -1.31 20.55
N GLU A 400 8.43 -0.51 19.75
CA GLU A 400 8.92 0.81 20.08
C GLU A 400 7.82 1.72 20.66
N PRO A 401 8.10 2.63 21.61
CA PRO A 401 7.09 3.48 22.26
C PRO A 401 6.24 4.31 21.28
N TRP A 402 6.85 4.73 20.17
CA TRP A 402 6.21 5.55 19.14
C TRP A 402 5.38 4.74 18.13
N ALA A 403 5.57 3.41 18.05
CA ALA A 403 4.85 2.57 17.12
C ALA A 403 3.37 2.41 17.54
N ILE A 404 2.49 2.34 16.55
CA ILE A 404 1.04 2.20 16.75
C ILE A 404 0.50 1.01 15.94
N GLY A 405 -0.67 0.53 16.35
CA GLY A 405 -1.46 -0.43 15.61
C GLY A 405 -1.89 0.14 14.27
N THR A 406 -2.02 -0.74 13.28
CA THR A 406 -2.36 -0.39 11.91
C THR A 406 -3.76 -0.86 11.53
N LEU A 407 -4.35 -1.80 12.28
CA LEU A 407 -5.72 -2.25 12.07
C LEU A 407 -6.69 -1.36 12.87
N MET A 408 -7.66 -0.78 12.17
CA MET A 408 -8.73 0.02 12.76
C MET A 408 -9.80 -0.89 13.38
N ASN A 409 -10.52 -0.37 14.38
CA ASN A 409 -11.74 -1.01 14.87
C ASN A 409 -12.84 -0.84 13.81
N PRO A 410 -13.27 -1.91 13.12
CA PRO A 410 -14.17 -1.80 11.97
C PRO A 410 -15.48 -1.12 12.35
N LEU A 411 -15.98 -1.30 13.58
CA LEU A 411 -17.25 -0.70 14.03
C LEU A 411 -17.21 0.82 14.22
N ARG A 412 -16.01 1.42 14.25
CA ARG A 412 -15.77 2.82 14.62
C ARG A 412 -15.15 3.66 13.50
N ILE A 413 -14.92 3.07 12.32
CA ILE A 413 -14.19 3.73 11.21
C ILE A 413 -14.92 4.95 10.61
N TYR A 414 -16.19 5.17 10.94
CA TYR A 414 -16.99 6.30 10.47
C TYR A 414 -17.38 7.30 11.57
N ASP A 415 -16.89 7.11 12.80
CA ASP A 415 -17.11 8.06 13.89
C ASP A 415 -16.47 9.40 13.54
N GLU A 416 -17.08 10.51 13.97
CA GLU A 416 -16.63 11.88 13.63
C GLU A 416 -15.15 12.12 13.99
N ALA A 417 -14.67 11.53 15.08
CA ALA A 417 -13.28 11.65 15.54
C ALA A 417 -12.25 11.04 14.58
N VAL A 418 -12.66 10.18 13.64
CA VAL A 418 -11.77 9.48 12.69
C VAL A 418 -12.21 9.61 11.23
N ALA A 419 -13.23 10.42 10.96
CA ALA A 419 -13.87 10.50 9.65
C ALA A 419 -13.02 11.23 8.58
N THR A 420 -12.01 12.01 8.99
CA THR A 420 -11.10 12.71 8.08
C THR A 420 -9.64 12.36 8.38
N PRO A 421 -8.72 12.50 7.41
CA PRO A 421 -7.30 12.28 7.66
C PRO A 421 -6.72 13.07 8.84
N GLU A 422 -7.13 14.33 9.00
CA GLU A 422 -6.66 15.21 10.07
C GLU A 422 -7.26 14.83 11.43
N SER A 423 -8.55 14.50 11.49
CA SER A 423 -9.19 14.04 12.72
C SER A 423 -8.63 12.69 13.17
N LEU A 424 -8.46 11.75 12.23
CA LEU A 424 -7.82 10.46 12.50
C LEU A 424 -6.39 10.64 13.04
N LYS A 425 -5.56 11.52 12.45
CA LYS A 425 -4.22 11.82 13.00
C LYS A 425 -4.30 12.32 14.44
N ARG A 426 -5.10 13.36 14.70
CA ARG A 426 -5.24 13.95 16.03
C ARG A 426 -5.72 12.92 17.06
N THR A 427 -6.66 12.07 16.67
CA THR A 427 -7.22 11.02 17.52
C THR A 427 -6.18 9.94 17.81
N LEU A 428 -5.40 9.50 16.82
CA LEU A 428 -4.34 8.51 17.02
C LEU A 428 -3.09 9.07 17.70
N GLU A 429 -2.90 10.39 17.77
CA GLU A 429 -1.85 10.98 18.60
C GLU A 429 -2.16 10.86 20.10
N ASN A 430 -3.44 10.70 20.48
CA ASN A 430 -3.86 10.49 21.86
C ASN A 430 -3.89 8.98 22.21
N PRO A 431 -3.03 8.48 23.12
CA PRO A 431 -2.98 7.07 23.50
C PRO A 431 -4.26 6.51 24.13
N GLU A 432 -5.10 7.36 24.75
CA GLU A 432 -6.37 6.93 25.34
C GLU A 432 -7.43 6.69 24.26
N GLU A 433 -7.44 7.54 23.23
CA GLU A 433 -8.39 7.43 22.12
C GLU A 433 -8.06 6.27 21.18
N ARG A 434 -6.77 5.91 21.03
CA ARG A 434 -6.34 4.72 20.26
C ARG A 434 -7.12 3.46 20.63
N ARG A 435 -7.48 3.30 21.91
CA ARG A 435 -8.21 2.11 22.41
C ARG A 435 -9.61 1.97 21.85
N LYS A 436 -10.21 3.08 21.42
CA LYS A 436 -11.55 3.09 20.84
C LYS A 436 -11.51 2.77 19.35
N TYR A 437 -10.48 3.28 18.66
CA TYR A 437 -10.45 3.35 17.20
C TYR A 437 -9.49 2.37 16.52
N LEU A 438 -8.52 1.80 17.23
CA LEU A 438 -7.70 0.70 16.75
C LEU A 438 -8.25 -0.64 17.24
N ALA A 439 -7.93 -1.72 16.53
CA ALA A 439 -8.21 -3.07 17.00
C ALA A 439 -7.33 -3.39 18.22
N GLY A 440 -7.94 -3.98 19.25
CA GLY A 440 -7.26 -4.42 20.46
C GLY A 440 -6.71 -5.84 20.36
N PRO A 441 -5.82 -6.25 21.27
CA PRO A 441 -5.15 -7.55 21.24
C PRO A 441 -6.14 -8.71 21.37
N LEU A 442 -5.71 -9.88 20.92
CA LEU A 442 -6.48 -11.10 20.90
C LEU A 442 -6.02 -12.09 21.98
N GLN A 443 -6.92 -13.00 22.34
CA GLN A 443 -6.64 -14.19 23.13
C GLN A 443 -6.06 -15.30 22.23
N ALA A 444 -5.60 -16.40 22.83
CA ALA A 444 -5.00 -17.50 22.10
C ALA A 444 -5.96 -18.16 21.09
N GLU A 445 -7.26 -18.09 21.35
CA GLU A 445 -8.33 -18.62 20.52
C GLU A 445 -8.75 -17.67 19.38
N GLY A 446 -8.09 -16.51 19.25
CA GLY A 446 -8.40 -15.49 18.23
C GLY A 446 -9.53 -14.52 18.62
N SER A 447 -10.13 -14.66 19.81
CA SER A 447 -11.17 -13.75 20.28
C SER A 447 -10.59 -12.45 20.88
N ALA A 448 -11.35 -11.35 20.86
CA ALA A 448 -10.89 -10.08 21.44
C ALA A 448 -10.58 -10.23 22.94
N ASN A 449 -9.42 -9.72 23.37
CA ASN A 449 -9.04 -9.69 24.78
C ASN A 449 -9.58 -8.43 25.45
N LEU A 450 -10.85 -8.49 25.89
CA LEU A 450 -11.56 -7.37 26.52
C LEU A 450 -10.97 -6.92 27.86
N LEU A 451 -10.13 -7.75 28.49
CA LEU A 451 -9.51 -7.47 29.79
C LEU A 451 -8.08 -6.92 29.66
N ALA A 452 -7.48 -6.97 28.46
CA ALA A 452 -6.14 -6.44 28.25
C ALA A 452 -6.14 -4.91 28.36
N THR A 453 -5.23 -4.38 29.17
CA THR A 453 -4.87 -2.97 29.12
C THR A 453 -3.83 -2.76 28.03
N TRP A 454 -4.20 -2.03 26.98
CA TRP A 454 -3.34 -1.76 25.84
C TRP A 454 -3.51 -0.32 25.39
N HIS A 455 -2.52 0.23 24.69
CA HIS A 455 -2.54 1.63 24.25
C HIS A 455 -2.00 1.82 22.83
N LYS A 456 -1.42 0.79 22.21
CA LYS A 456 -0.84 0.87 20.86
C LYS A 456 -1.78 0.33 19.80
N GLY A 457 -2.50 -0.76 20.08
CA GLY A 457 -3.35 -1.45 19.10
C GLY A 457 -2.57 -2.53 18.33
N ARG A 458 -3.28 -3.30 17.52
CA ARG A 458 -2.70 -4.38 16.71
C ARG A 458 -1.98 -3.81 15.48
N ARG A 459 -0.66 -3.92 15.45
CA ARG A 459 0.17 -3.58 14.28
C ARG A 459 0.40 -4.85 13.48
N ILE A 460 -0.33 -5.01 12.38
CA ILE A 460 -0.30 -6.21 11.54
C ILE A 460 0.29 -5.95 10.15
N ASP A 461 0.46 -4.67 9.78
CA ASP A 461 1.13 -4.24 8.57
C ASP A 461 2.61 -3.96 8.88
N TYR A 462 3.51 -4.69 8.23
CA TYR A 462 4.94 -4.63 8.47
C TYR A 462 5.68 -4.08 7.26
N THR A 463 6.76 -3.34 7.54
CA THR A 463 7.78 -2.98 6.54
C THR A 463 9.15 -3.18 7.16
N LEU A 464 9.77 -4.31 6.80
CA LEU A 464 11.04 -4.78 7.33
C LEU A 464 12.16 -4.53 6.32
N TYR A 465 13.38 -4.29 6.77
CA TYR A 465 14.52 -4.10 5.88
C TYR A 465 15.73 -4.92 6.31
N ARG A 466 16.56 -5.31 5.35
CA ARG A 466 17.80 -6.05 5.58
C ARG A 466 18.99 -5.29 5.03
N GLN A 467 20.02 -5.14 5.85
CA GLN A 467 21.29 -4.58 5.42
C GLN A 467 22.19 -5.68 4.84
N HIS A 468 22.77 -5.43 3.66
CA HIS A 468 23.73 -6.33 3.02
C HIS A 468 25.15 -5.94 3.43
N TRP A 469 25.73 -6.68 4.38
CA TRP A 469 27.09 -6.44 4.87
C TRP A 469 28.12 -7.12 3.95
N ARG A 470 28.66 -6.37 3.01
CA ARG A 470 29.82 -6.76 2.20
C ARG A 470 30.79 -5.58 2.12
N PRO A 471 32.13 -5.79 2.17
CA PRO A 471 33.09 -4.70 2.04
C PRO A 471 32.84 -3.86 0.77
N GLY A 472 32.84 -2.52 0.90
CA GLY A 472 32.62 -1.58 -0.20
C GLY A 472 31.16 -1.43 -0.68
N HIS A 473 30.17 -1.79 0.15
CA HIS A 473 28.74 -1.64 -0.14
C HIS A 473 28.13 -0.38 0.48
N LEU A 474 26.88 -0.11 0.08
CA LEU A 474 26.11 1.04 0.54
C LEU A 474 25.61 0.81 1.97
N LYS A 475 25.67 1.84 2.79
CA LYS A 475 25.04 1.87 4.11
C LYS A 475 23.59 2.30 3.96
N THR A 476 22.68 1.55 4.57
CA THR A 476 21.25 1.86 4.62
C THR A 476 20.87 2.22 6.05
N ALA A 477 20.23 3.37 6.24
CA ALA A 477 19.72 3.82 7.54
C ALA A 477 18.25 4.21 7.43
N VAL A 478 17.47 3.92 8.46
CA VAL A 478 16.08 4.38 8.55
C VAL A 478 16.09 5.87 8.88
N GLU A 479 15.52 6.68 7.97
CA GLU A 479 15.35 8.11 8.18
C GLU A 479 14.04 8.38 8.93
N LYS A 480 12.93 7.80 8.44
CA LYS A 480 11.60 7.93 9.02
C LYS A 480 10.72 6.71 8.77
N VAL A 481 9.80 6.47 9.69
CA VAL A 481 8.68 5.54 9.56
C VAL A 481 7.38 6.31 9.71
N PHE A 482 6.43 6.07 8.83
CA PHE A 482 5.17 6.80 8.82
C PHE A 482 3.97 5.88 8.98
N PHE A 483 2.97 6.33 9.74
CA PHE A 483 1.63 5.76 9.76
C PHE A 483 0.67 6.77 9.13
N PHE A 484 0.15 6.46 7.94
CA PHE A 484 -0.63 7.42 7.16
C PHE A 484 -2.12 7.37 7.47
N THR A 485 -2.71 8.54 7.69
CA THR A 485 -4.15 8.68 7.92
C THR A 485 -4.92 9.15 6.67
N GLN A 486 -4.23 9.33 5.54
CA GLN A 486 -4.80 9.81 4.27
C GLN A 486 -5.99 8.98 3.78
N LEU A 487 -6.06 7.71 4.17
CA LEU A 487 -7.10 6.76 3.76
C LEU A 487 -8.22 6.60 4.79
N ALA A 488 -8.39 7.55 5.71
CA ALA A 488 -9.51 7.58 6.65
C ALA A 488 -10.84 7.27 5.92
N THR A 489 -11.65 6.37 6.49
CA THR A 489 -12.92 5.84 5.95
C THR A 489 -12.81 5.05 4.63
N CYS A 490 -11.62 4.96 4.03
CA CYS A 490 -11.38 4.29 2.76
C CYS A 490 -10.68 2.93 2.91
N SER A 491 -10.04 2.67 4.04
CA SER A 491 -9.52 1.36 4.44
C SER A 491 -9.70 1.22 5.95
N ASP A 492 -9.81 -0.01 6.42
CA ASP A 492 -9.70 -0.39 7.83
C ASP A 492 -8.23 -0.58 8.26
N HIS A 493 -7.26 -0.38 7.36
CA HIS A 493 -5.84 -0.36 7.69
C HIS A 493 -5.22 1.04 7.52
N LEU A 494 -4.19 1.31 8.33
CA LEU A 494 -3.28 2.44 8.16
C LEU A 494 -2.11 2.04 7.26
N PRO A 495 -1.89 2.68 6.11
CA PRO A 495 -0.70 2.45 5.32
C PRO A 495 0.58 2.84 6.08
N VAL A 496 1.62 2.03 5.93
CA VAL A 496 2.92 2.21 6.56
C VAL A 496 3.95 2.67 5.53
N GLY A 497 4.59 3.80 5.81
CA GLY A 497 5.68 4.35 4.99
C GLY A 497 7.05 4.09 5.61
N LEU A 498 8.05 3.85 4.77
CA LEU A 498 9.45 3.74 5.17
C LEU A 498 10.33 4.63 4.29
N GLN A 499 11.14 5.47 4.94
CA GLN A 499 12.20 6.24 4.29
C GLN A 499 13.56 5.68 4.68
N LEU A 500 14.33 5.26 3.66
CA LEU A 500 15.67 4.74 3.83
C LEU A 500 16.68 5.69 3.19
N LEU A 501 17.64 6.16 3.99
CA LEU A 501 18.80 6.88 3.50
C LEU A 501 19.89 5.88 3.10
N VAL A 502 20.31 5.94 1.84
CA VAL A 502 21.35 5.09 1.28
C VAL A 502 22.58 5.93 0.92
N SER A 503 23.72 5.61 1.51
CA SER A 503 24.99 6.32 1.31
C SER A 503 26.14 5.38 0.99
N SER A 504 27.17 5.91 0.32
CA SER A 504 28.44 5.20 0.11
C SER A 504 29.33 5.36 1.34
N GLU A 505 29.99 4.29 1.79
CA GLU A 505 31.00 4.36 2.87
C GLU A 505 32.32 5.00 2.41
N VAL A 506 32.58 5.06 1.10
CA VAL A 506 33.75 5.75 0.55
C VAL A 506 33.49 7.25 0.60
N GLU A 507 34.22 7.98 1.48
CA GLU A 507 34.25 9.44 1.46
C GLU A 507 34.62 9.93 0.06
N PRO A 508 33.95 10.97 -0.47
CA PRO A 508 34.42 11.60 -1.69
C PRO A 508 35.81 12.17 -1.44
N GLU A 509 36.82 11.73 -2.21
CA GLU A 509 38.14 12.37 -2.20
C GLU A 509 37.93 13.88 -2.39
N ALA A 510 38.36 14.67 -1.41
CA ALA A 510 38.32 16.12 -1.50
C ALA A 510 39.08 16.53 -2.78
N PRO A 511 38.53 17.45 -3.60
CA PRO A 511 39.23 17.89 -4.80
C PRO A 511 40.59 18.44 -4.38
N ALA A 512 41.65 17.84 -4.93
CA ALA A 512 43.02 18.26 -4.70
C ALA A 512 43.11 19.78 -4.82
N ARG A 513 43.59 20.44 -3.75
CA ARG A 513 43.91 21.87 -3.78
C ARG A 513 44.76 22.10 -5.03
N LYS A 514 44.25 22.88 -5.96
CA LYS A 514 45.10 23.49 -6.98
C LYS A 514 45.99 24.46 -6.23
N ASP A 515 47.24 24.07 -6.04
CA ASP A 515 48.27 25.00 -5.60
C ASP A 515 48.36 26.12 -6.65
N PRO A 516 48.28 27.39 -6.25
CA PRO A 516 48.49 28.50 -7.16
C PRO A 516 49.97 28.52 -7.55
N LEU A 517 50.24 28.42 -8.86
CA LEU A 517 51.51 28.77 -9.49
C LEU A 517 51.62 30.29 -9.64
#